data_AF-A0A212L600-F1
#
_entry.id   AF-A0A212L600-F1
#
_cell.length_a   1.000
_cell.length_b   1.000
_cell.length_c   1.000
_cell.angle_alpha   90.00
_cell.angle_beta   90.00
_cell.angle_gamma   90.00
#
_symmetry.space_group_name_H-M   'P 1'
#
loop_
_entity.id
_entity.type
_entity.pdbx_description
1 polymer ?
#
loop_
_entity_poly.entity_id
_entity_poly.type
_entity_poly.pdbx_seq_one_letter_code
_entity_poly.pdbx_strand_id
1 'polypeptide(L)'
;MKKHPLHGLRSIGPASLKDFDLLGVTSLDDLAGRDPQELYDALCRLKGQKVDICCLDVMHCAVAQARNPHLPPEQRDWFWWSRNRKAIPDGKSPALENR
;
A
#
# COMPACT_ATOMS: atom_id res chain seq x y z
N MET A 1 -6.96 24.26 -6.58
CA MET A 1 -6.23 23.31 -5.70
C MET A 1 -5.93 22.05 -6.50
N LYS A 2 -4.65 21.67 -6.67
CA LYS A 2 -4.32 20.39 -7.30
C LYS A 2 -4.70 19.27 -6.33
N LYS A 3 -5.56 18.33 -6.74
CA LYS A 3 -5.83 17.13 -5.95
C LYS A 3 -4.57 16.26 -5.98
N HIS A 4 -4.22 15.64 -4.85
CA HIS A 4 -3.12 14.68 -4.80
C HIS A 4 -3.39 13.55 -5.82
N PRO A 5 -2.38 13.06 -6.57
CA PRO A 5 -2.56 12.03 -7.59
C PRO A 5 -3.27 10.77 -7.07
N LEU A 6 -3.12 10.48 -5.78
CA LEU A 6 -3.72 9.32 -5.10
C LEU A 6 -5.04 9.61 -4.35
N HIS A 7 -5.59 10.83 -4.43
CA HIS A 7 -6.80 11.26 -3.69
C HIS A 7 -8.07 10.45 -4.03
N GLY A 8 -8.05 9.60 -5.06
CA GLY A 8 -9.17 8.74 -5.44
C GLY A 8 -9.13 7.32 -4.88
N LEU A 9 -8.02 6.91 -4.27
CA LEU A 9 -7.86 5.55 -3.76
C LEU A 9 -8.63 5.37 -2.45
N ARG A 10 -9.40 4.28 -2.36
CA ARG A 10 -10.06 3.90 -1.12
C ARG A 10 -9.01 3.53 -0.08
N SER A 11 -9.30 3.78 1.20
CA SER A 11 -8.38 3.55 2.32
C SER A 11 -7.17 4.49 2.40
N ILE A 12 -7.01 5.42 1.47
CA ILE A 12 -5.88 6.37 1.46
C ILE A 12 -6.33 7.71 2.03
N GLY A 13 -5.94 7.97 3.26
CA GLY A 13 -6.20 9.23 3.96
C GLY A 13 -5.03 10.22 3.88
N PRO A 14 -5.18 11.44 4.42
CA PRO A 14 -4.16 12.48 4.37
C PRO A 14 -2.79 12.08 4.93
N ALA A 15 -2.74 11.19 5.93
CA ALA A 15 -1.50 10.65 6.46
C ALA A 15 -0.76 9.77 5.43
N SER A 16 -1.49 8.83 4.81
CA SER A 16 -0.94 7.96 3.76
C SER A 16 -0.48 8.75 2.54
N LEU A 17 -1.20 9.81 2.14
CA LEU A 17 -0.77 10.69 1.05
C LEU A 17 0.60 11.32 1.37
N LYS A 18 0.80 11.82 2.59
CA LYS A 18 2.10 12.35 3.03
C LYS A 18 3.20 11.28 3.03
N ASP A 19 2.88 10.06 3.45
CA ASP A 19 3.85 8.97 3.41
C ASP A 19 4.25 8.64 1.96
N PHE A 20 3.31 8.64 1.01
CA PHE A 20 3.60 8.46 -0.43
C PHE A 20 4.40 9.63 -1.03
N ASP A 21 4.11 10.87 -0.63
CA ASP A 21 4.91 12.04 -1.01
C ASP A 21 6.37 11.89 -0.53
N LEU A 22 6.57 11.45 0.72
CA LEU A 22 7.91 11.19 1.28
C LEU A 22 8.65 10.07 0.55
N LEU A 23 7.91 9.08 0.06
CA LEU A 23 8.43 7.96 -0.73
C LEU A 23 8.68 8.33 -2.20
N GLY A 24 8.35 9.56 -2.61
CA GLY A 24 8.54 10.06 -3.98
C GLY A 24 7.55 9.50 -4.99
N VAL A 25 6.37 9.03 -4.54
CA VAL A 25 5.32 8.53 -5.42
C VAL A 25 4.53 9.71 -5.99
N THR A 26 4.61 9.91 -7.31
CA THR A 26 4.08 11.12 -7.97
C THR A 26 2.85 10.86 -8.84
N SER A 27 2.49 9.61 -9.11
CA SER A 27 1.33 9.25 -9.94
C SER A 27 0.78 7.85 -9.61
N LEU A 28 -0.41 7.53 -10.13
CA LEU A 28 -0.97 6.17 -10.04
C LEU A 28 -0.12 5.16 -10.81
N ASP A 29 0.47 5.56 -11.93
CA ASP A 29 1.32 4.69 -12.76
C ASP A 29 2.63 4.35 -12.03
N ASP A 30 3.27 5.35 -11.41
CA ASP A 30 4.43 5.13 -10.55
C ASP A 30 4.08 4.16 -9.42
N LEU A 31 2.97 4.40 -8.71
CA LEU A 31 2.51 3.54 -7.63
C LEU A 31 2.24 2.10 -8.10
N ALA A 32 1.65 1.93 -9.29
CA ALA A 32 1.39 0.60 -9.86
C ALA A 32 2.69 -0.18 -10.14
N GLY A 33 3.78 0.52 -10.45
CA GLY A 33 5.12 -0.06 -10.64
C GLY A 33 5.87 -0.39 -9.34
N ARG A 34 5.44 0.12 -8.18
CA ARG A 34 6.13 -0.10 -6.90
C ARG A 34 5.80 -1.44 -6.27
N ASP A 35 6.74 -1.94 -5.47
CA ASP A 35 6.51 -3.04 -4.54
C ASP A 35 6.06 -2.50 -3.15
N PRO A 36 4.95 -3.02 -2.57
CA PRO A 36 4.47 -2.58 -1.26
C PRO A 36 5.45 -2.80 -0.11
N GLN A 37 6.23 -3.89 -0.14
CA GLN A 37 7.22 -4.19 0.90
C GLN A 37 8.39 -3.20 0.80
N GLU A 38 8.87 -2.90 -0.40
CA GLU A 38 9.91 -1.89 -0.61
C GLU A 38 9.46 -0.50 -0.15
N LEU A 39 8.21 -0.12 -0.42
CA LEU A 39 7.64 1.14 0.08
C LEU A 39 7.60 1.19 1.61
N TYR A 40 7.23 0.08 2.25
CA TYR A 40 7.18 -0.01 3.71
C TYR A 40 8.58 0.07 4.33
N ASP A 41 9.54 -0.67 3.76
CA ASP A 41 10.92 -0.68 4.23
C ASP A 41 11.57 0.70 4.06
N ALA A 42 11.33 1.37 2.91
CA ALA A 42 11.76 2.73 2.68
C ALA A 42 11.13 3.70 3.69
N LEU A 43 9.85 3.55 4.01
CA LEU A 43 9.17 4.38 5.00
C LEU A 43 9.77 4.19 6.40
N CYS A 44 10.06 2.95 6.80
CA CYS A 44 10.73 2.65 8.07
C CYS A 44 12.10 3.33 8.14
N ARG A 45 12.88 3.26 7.04
CA ARG A 45 14.19 3.92 6.95
C ARG A 45 14.09 5.43 7.06
N LEU A 46 13.13 6.05 6.35
CA LEU A 46 12.90 7.50 6.39
C LEU A 46 12.45 7.99 7.78
N LYS A 47 11.62 7.21 8.49
CA LYS A 47 11.19 7.55 9.85
C LYS A 47 12.19 7.16 10.94
N GLY A 48 13.28 6.46 10.59
CA GLY A 48 14.29 5.97 11.52
C GLY A 48 13.79 4.93 12.52
N GLN A 49 12.61 4.36 12.30
CA GLN A 49 11.98 3.39 13.19
C GLN A 49 11.06 2.46 12.40
N LYS A 50 10.76 1.29 12.98
CA LYS A 50 9.78 0.37 12.42
C LYS A 50 8.38 0.99 12.57
N VAL A 51 7.76 1.35 11.46
CA VAL A 51 6.39 1.87 11.45
C VAL A 51 5.39 0.73 11.63
N ASP A 52 4.17 1.05 12.04
CA ASP A 52 3.12 0.06 12.23
C ASP A 52 2.92 -0.79 10.97
N ILE A 53 2.81 -2.11 11.17
CA ILE A 53 2.67 -3.07 10.06
C ILE A 53 1.37 -2.85 9.26
N CYS A 54 0.38 -2.12 9.79
CA CYS A 54 -0.80 -1.73 9.01
C CYS A 54 -0.45 -0.78 7.86
N CYS A 55 0.66 -0.04 7.92
CA CYS A 55 1.15 0.76 6.80
C CYS A 55 1.48 -0.11 5.58
N LEU A 56 2.03 -1.31 5.79
CA LEU A 56 2.27 -2.28 4.71
C LEU A 56 0.95 -2.73 4.05
N ASP A 57 -0.08 -3.00 4.86
CA ASP A 57 -1.41 -3.38 4.36
C ASP A 57 -2.05 -2.25 3.54
N VAL A 58 -1.87 -1.00 3.97
CA VAL A 58 -2.31 0.19 3.23
C VAL A 58 -1.56 0.33 1.91
N MET A 59 -0.25 0.09 1.89
CA MET A 59 0.57 0.13 0.66
C MET A 59 0.14 -0.97 -0.31
N HIS A 60 -0.10 -2.18 0.17
CA HIS A 60 -0.66 -3.27 -0.65
C HIS A 60 -1.99 -2.87 -1.28
N CYS A 61 -2.89 -2.31 -0.49
CA CYS A 61 -4.19 -1.84 -0.96
C CYS A 61 -4.05 -0.71 -2.00
N ALA A 62 -3.12 0.23 -1.79
CA ALA A 62 -2.88 1.34 -2.71
C ALA A 62 -2.35 0.85 -4.06
N VAL A 63 -1.30 0.01 -4.04
CA VAL A 63 -0.67 -0.56 -5.23
C VAL A 63 -1.65 -1.46 -5.98
N ALA A 64 -2.42 -2.29 -5.28
CA ALA A 64 -3.41 -3.17 -5.92
C ALA A 64 -4.51 -2.36 -6.63
N GLN A 65 -5.00 -1.28 -6.03
CA GLN A 65 -5.96 -0.39 -6.67
C GLN A 65 -5.35 0.36 -7.87
N ALA A 66 -4.08 0.76 -7.77
CA ALA A 66 -3.37 1.41 -8.87
C ALA A 66 -3.14 0.47 -10.06
N ARG A 67 -2.82 -0.81 -9.79
CA ARG A 67 -2.63 -1.86 -10.82
C ARG A 67 -3.94 -2.32 -11.45
N ASN A 68 -5.02 -2.39 -10.68
CA ASN A 68 -6.30 -2.92 -11.15
C ASN A 68 -7.48 -1.99 -10.81
N PRO A 69 -7.97 -1.19 -11.77
CA PRO A 69 -9.15 -0.34 -11.58
C PRO A 69 -10.43 -1.12 -11.25
N HIS A 70 -10.49 -2.40 -11.62
CA HIS A 70 -11.62 -3.31 -11.39
C HIS A 70 -11.43 -4.21 -10.17
N LEU A 71 -10.48 -3.87 -9.27
CA LEU A 71 -10.24 -4.63 -8.04
C LEU A 71 -11.54 -4.88 -7.26
N PRO A 72 -11.80 -6.09 -6.73
CA PRO A 72 -13.00 -6.37 -5.95
C PRO A 72 -13.20 -5.35 -4.81
N PRO A 73 -14.44 -4.90 -4.52
CA PRO A 73 -14.68 -3.85 -3.52
C PRO A 73 -14.05 -4.13 -2.15
N GLU A 74 -14.08 -5.38 -1.70
CA GLU A 74 -13.49 -5.82 -0.44
C GLU A 74 -11.95 -5.65 -0.40
N GLN A 75 -11.27 -5.83 -1.53
CA GLN A 75 -9.81 -5.68 -1.64
C GLN A 75 -9.39 -4.20 -1.75
N ARG A 76 -10.34 -3.28 -1.93
CA ARG A 76 -10.10 -1.82 -1.85
C ARG A 76 -10.11 -1.32 -0.40
N ASP A 77 -10.49 -2.17 0.56
CA ASP A 77 -10.42 -1.90 1.98
C ASP A 77 -9.15 -2.50 2.57
N TRP A 78 -8.26 -1.66 3.12
CA TRP A 78 -6.97 -2.10 3.66
C TRP A 78 -7.12 -3.18 4.76
N PHE A 79 -8.23 -3.18 5.49
CA PHE A 79 -8.54 -4.20 6.50
C PHE A 79 -8.58 -5.63 5.94
N TRP A 80 -8.98 -5.80 4.68
CA TRP A 80 -8.96 -7.11 4.00
C TRP A 80 -7.52 -7.65 3.91
N TRP A 81 -6.57 -6.79 3.57
CA TRP A 81 -5.14 -7.12 3.52
C TRP A 81 -4.58 -7.47 4.90
N SER A 82 -4.95 -6.73 5.94
CA SER A 82 -4.58 -7.07 7.32
C SER A 82 -5.10 -8.44 7.76
N ARG A 83 -6.34 -8.78 7.38
CA ARG A 83 -6.93 -10.10 7.69
C ARG A 83 -6.15 -11.21 7.00
N ASN A 84 -5.85 -11.05 5.71
CA ASN A 84 -5.06 -12.03 4.96
C ASN A 84 -3.66 -12.21 5.53
N ARG A 85 -2.98 -11.11 5.87
CA ARG A 85 -1.65 -11.17 6.50
C ARG A 85 -1.69 -11.91 7.85
N LYS A 86 -2.73 -11.67 8.65
CA LYS A 86 -2.92 -12.32 9.97
C LYS A 86 -3.36 -13.78 9.86
N ALA A 87 -4.01 -14.17 8.76
CA ALA A 87 -4.49 -15.53 8.53
C ALA A 87 -3.36 -16.52 8.18
N ILE A 88 -2.15 -16.02 7.91
CA ILE A 88 -0.98 -16.85 7.60
C ILE A 88 -0.28 -17.21 8.93
N PRO A 89 -0.21 -18.49 9.33
CA PRO A 89 0.30 -18.87 10.64
C PRO A 89 1.81 -18.65 10.89
N ASP A 90 2.61 -18.21 9.90
CA ASP A 90 4.06 -18.07 10.07
C ASP A 90 4.71 -17.01 9.13
N GLY A 91 4.02 -15.89 8.87
CA GLY A 91 4.68 -14.71 8.27
C GLY A 91 5.20 -14.84 6.82
N LYS A 92 4.77 -15.83 6.03
CA LYS A 92 5.04 -15.91 4.58
C LYS A 92 3.78 -15.62 3.76
N SER A 93 3.66 -14.41 3.22
CA SER A 93 2.57 -14.03 2.30
C SER A 93 2.50 -14.96 1.07
N PRO A 94 1.36 -15.62 0.79
CA PRO A 94 1.18 -16.47 -0.39
C PRO A 94 0.89 -15.67 -1.68
N ALA A 95 1.02 -14.34 -1.67
CA ALA A 95 0.69 -13.48 -2.81
C ALA A 95 1.81 -13.31 -3.86
N LEU A 96 2.94 -14.03 -3.74
CA LEU A 96 4.06 -13.95 -4.68
C LEU A 96 4.39 -15.28 -5.39
N GLU A 97 3.69 -16.37 -5.06
CA GLU A 97 3.89 -17.65 -5.75
C GLU A 97 2.91 -17.75 -6.91
N ASN A 98 3.18 -17.00 -7.98
CA ASN A 98 2.75 -17.23 -9.35
C ASN A 98 3.49 -16.23 -10.25
N ARG A 99 4.79 -16.45 -10.43
CA ARG A 99 5.59 -15.96 -11.56
C ARG A 99 5.90 -17.14 -12.47
#